data_AF-A0A3M2BJ13-F1
#
_entry.id   AF-A0A3M2BJ13-F1
#
_cell.length_a   1.000
_cell.length_b   1.000
_cell.length_c   1.000
_cell.angle_alpha   90.00
_cell.angle_beta   90.00
_cell.angle_gamma   90.00
#
_symmetry.space_group_name_H-M   'P 1'
#
loop_
_entity.id
_entity.type
_entity.pdbx_description
1 polymer ?
#
loop_
_entity_poly.entity_id
_entity_poly.type
_entity_poly.pdbx_seq_one_letter_code
_entity_poly.pdbx_strand_id
1 'polypeptide(L)'
;LWIGFLLLSVVMHWIAIPFNESLSRAVSRLQGQSLESAGQALTISESIHEAGSRALYTLKWLVLIGLLALILAWIPAVNLLAPWLMFALSGWLLALEYFDYPLALQGWRFPQQRQNLAGQRFAAIGYGGTIAFFLAIPVMNLLVIPAAVIGATLYALDHLDLSEEGHAPD
;
A
#
# COMPACT_ATOMS: atom_id res chain seq x y z
N LEU A 1 -12.15 22.14 -14.63
CA LEU A 1 -10.83 21.52 -14.90
C LEU A 1 -10.35 20.68 -13.72
N TRP A 2 -10.18 21.26 -12.52
CA TRP A 2 -9.74 20.53 -11.32
C TRP A 2 -10.65 19.38 -10.87
N ILE A 3 -11.97 19.58 -10.84
CA ILE A 3 -12.92 18.51 -10.47
C ILE A 3 -12.83 17.33 -11.46
N GLY A 4 -12.74 17.62 -12.76
CA GLY A 4 -12.59 16.59 -13.79
C GLY A 4 -11.29 15.80 -13.65
N PHE A 5 -10.18 16.49 -13.33
CA PHE A 5 -8.90 15.84 -13.04
C PHE A 5 -8.99 14.90 -11.82
N LEU A 6 -9.58 15.36 -10.71
CA LEU A 6 -9.74 14.55 -9.51
C LEU A 6 -10.62 13.31 -9.74
N LEU A 7 -11.74 13.47 -10.45
CA LEU A 7 -12.62 12.36 -10.81
C LEU A 7 -11.89 11.35 -11.69
N LEU A 8 -11.13 11.83 -12.68
CA LEU A 8 -10.32 10.96 -13.55
C LEU A 8 -9.28 10.18 -12.73
N SER A 9 -8.59 10.82 -11.78
CA SER A 9 -7.63 10.14 -10.90
C SER A 9 -8.27 9.02 -10.08
N VAL A 10 -9.47 9.26 -9.52
CA VAL A 10 -10.22 8.23 -8.78
C VAL A 10 -10.57 7.06 -9.69
N VAL A 11 -11.11 7.34 -10.88
CA VAL A 11 -11.48 6.29 -11.85
C VAL A 11 -10.25 5.49 -12.30
N MET A 12 -9.15 6.17 -12.62
CA MET A 12 -7.89 5.50 -13.00
C MET A 12 -7.34 4.63 -11.89
N HIS A 13 -7.42 5.10 -10.64
CA HIS A 13 -7.01 4.31 -9.49
C HIS A 13 -7.87 3.05 -9.33
N TRP A 14 -9.19 3.17 -9.50
CA TRP A 14 -10.10 2.02 -9.47
C TRP A 14 -9.80 0.99 -10.56
N ILE A 15 -9.44 1.45 -11.76
CA ILE A 15 -9.02 0.57 -12.87
C ILE A 15 -7.66 -0.08 -12.57
N ALA A 16 -6.75 0.61 -11.88
CA ALA A 16 -5.43 0.10 -11.55
C ALA A 16 -5.46 -1.03 -10.51
N ILE A 17 -6.41 -1.00 -9.56
CA ILE A 17 -6.55 -2.03 -8.51
C ILE A 17 -6.60 -3.46 -9.10
N PRO A 18 -7.54 -3.84 -9.98
CA PRO A 18 -7.63 -5.20 -10.50
C PRO A 18 -6.43 -5.59 -11.37
N PHE A 19 -5.78 -4.61 -12.03
CA PHE A 19 -4.55 -4.85 -12.78
C PHE A 19 -3.39 -5.19 -11.83
N ASN A 20 -3.22 -4.43 -10.75
CA ASN A 20 -2.17 -4.64 -9.75
C ASN A 20 -2.38 -5.95 -8.98
N GLU A 21 -3.62 -6.32 -8.66
CA GLU A 21 -3.95 -7.64 -8.09
C GLU A 21 -3.61 -8.78 -9.06
N SER A 22 -3.91 -8.62 -10.35
CA SER A 22 -3.59 -9.62 -11.38
C SER A 22 -2.08 -9.78 -11.56
N LEU A 23 -1.34 -8.67 -11.49
CA LEU A 23 0.12 -8.66 -11.54
C LEU A 23 0.72 -9.39 -10.33
N SER A 24 0.23 -9.13 -9.12
CA SER A 24 0.67 -9.84 -7.91
C SER A 24 0.43 -11.35 -8.04
N ARG A 25 -0.74 -11.77 -8.52
CA ARG A 25 -1.04 -13.19 -8.82
C ARG A 25 -0.12 -13.80 -9.87
N ALA A 26 0.24 -13.06 -10.91
CA ALA A 26 1.17 -13.54 -11.92
C ALA A 26 2.58 -13.75 -11.32
N VAL A 27 3.04 -12.80 -10.49
CA VAL A 27 4.36 -12.86 -9.84
C VAL A 27 4.46 -14.04 -8.87
N SER A 28 3.43 -14.29 -8.04
CA SER A 28 3.43 -15.45 -7.15
C SER A 28 3.54 -16.76 -7.92
N ARG A 29 2.73 -16.92 -8.97
CA ARG A 29 2.75 -18.10 -9.85
C ARG A 29 4.11 -18.30 -10.54
N LEU A 30 4.77 -17.23 -10.95
CA LEU A 30 6.12 -17.29 -11.54
C LEU A 30 7.17 -17.76 -10.54
N GLN A 31 7.00 -17.45 -9.25
CA GLN A 31 7.84 -17.97 -8.17
C GLN A 31 7.47 -19.38 -7.72
N GLY A 32 6.51 -20.03 -8.39
CA GLY A 32 6.04 -21.38 -8.05
C GLY A 32 5.24 -21.46 -6.75
N GLN A 33 4.78 -20.33 -6.22
CA GLN A 33 4.04 -20.22 -4.97
C GLN A 33 2.64 -19.64 -5.23
N SER A 34 1.68 -19.87 -4.34
CA SER A 34 0.35 -19.26 -4.41
C SER A 34 0.10 -18.43 -3.17
N LEU A 35 -0.16 -17.13 -3.37
CA LEU A 35 -0.67 -16.25 -2.31
C LEU A 35 -2.19 -16.33 -2.20
N GLU A 36 -2.87 -17.01 -3.13
CA GLU A 36 -4.32 -17.19 -3.07
C GLU A 36 -4.62 -18.16 -1.91
N SER A 37 -5.13 -17.62 -0.80
CA SER A 37 -5.73 -18.44 0.24
C SER A 37 -7.04 -19.05 -0.26
N ALA A 38 -7.44 -20.21 0.27
CA ALA A 38 -8.80 -20.74 0.12
C ALA A 38 -9.84 -19.90 0.92
N GLY A 39 -9.52 -18.64 1.20
CA GLY A 39 -10.26 -17.73 2.05
C GLY A 39 -11.63 -17.39 1.48
N GLN A 40 -12.60 -17.29 2.40
CA GLN A 40 -13.98 -16.91 2.12
C GLN A 40 -14.01 -15.55 1.43
N ALA A 41 -14.60 -15.49 0.23
CA ALA A 41 -14.82 -14.23 -0.47
C ALA A 41 -15.56 -13.25 0.46
N LEU A 42 -15.00 -12.05 0.62
CA LEU A 42 -15.60 -11.03 1.47
C LEU A 42 -17.04 -10.75 1.01
N THR A 43 -17.94 -10.63 1.98
CA THR A 43 -19.29 -10.16 1.69
C THR A 43 -19.22 -8.71 1.20
N ILE A 44 -20.14 -8.28 0.34
CA ILE A 44 -20.20 -6.89 -0.17
C ILE A 44 -20.13 -5.87 0.99
N SER A 45 -20.80 -6.14 2.11
CA SER A 45 -20.78 -5.30 3.31
C SER A 45 -19.39 -5.19 3.95
N GLU A 46 -18.62 -6.29 3.97
CA GLU A 46 -17.28 -6.34 4.55
C GLU A 46 -16.29 -5.57 3.66
N SER A 47 -16.39 -5.74 2.34
CA SER A 47 -15.58 -4.97 1.38
C SER A 47 -15.83 -3.47 1.48
N ILE A 48 -17.10 -3.05 1.65
CA ILE A 48 -17.46 -1.64 1.85
C ILE A 48 -16.86 -1.12 3.16
N HIS A 49 -16.96 -1.89 4.24
CA HIS A 49 -16.41 -1.50 5.54
C HIS A 49 -14.88 -1.38 5.50
N GLU A 50 -14.19 -2.31 4.84
CA GLU A 50 -12.73 -2.28 4.68
C GLU A 50 -12.28 -1.06 3.86
N ALA A 51 -12.89 -0.84 2.69
CA ALA A 51 -12.62 0.33 1.86
C ALA A 51 -12.87 1.64 2.63
N GLY A 52 -13.95 1.71 3.41
CA GLY A 52 -14.27 2.84 4.27
C GLY A 52 -13.24 3.07 5.38
N SER A 53 -12.80 1.99 6.04
CA SER A 53 -11.80 2.06 7.10
C SER A 53 -10.44 2.55 6.59
N ARG A 54 -10.06 2.12 5.39
CA ARG A 54 -8.83 2.54 4.71
C ARG A 54 -8.93 3.99 4.27
N ALA A 55 -10.04 4.38 3.64
CA ALA A 55 -10.28 5.77 3.23
C ALA A 55 -10.24 6.71 4.45
N LEU A 56 -10.88 6.35 5.56
CA LEU A 56 -10.86 7.14 6.78
C LEU A 56 -9.47 7.21 7.41
N TYR A 57 -8.70 6.12 7.39
CA TYR A 57 -7.32 6.11 7.87
C TYR A 57 -6.44 7.05 7.05
N THR A 58 -6.48 6.95 5.72
CA THR A 58 -5.72 7.81 4.81
C THR A 58 -6.14 9.26 4.95
N LEU A 59 -7.45 9.54 5.03
CA LEU A 59 -7.98 10.88 5.23
C LEU A 59 -7.54 11.47 6.58
N LYS A 60 -7.61 10.69 7.67
CA LYS A 60 -7.16 11.13 8.99
C LYS A 60 -5.69 11.53 8.96
N TRP A 61 -4.84 10.70 8.36
CA TRP A 61 -3.42 11.03 8.23
C TRP A 61 -3.23 12.27 7.38
N LEU A 62 -3.85 12.35 6.20
CA LEU A 62 -3.78 13.51 5.30
C LEU A 62 -4.14 14.82 6.02
N VAL A 63 -5.23 14.82 6.80
CA VAL A 63 -5.66 15.98 7.60
C VAL A 63 -4.65 16.29 8.71
N LEU A 64 -4.22 15.29 9.47
CA LEU A 64 -3.26 15.46 10.57
C LEU A 64 -1.94 16.06 10.07
N ILE A 65 -1.48 15.59 8.92
CA ILE A 65 -0.27 16.07 8.27
C ILE A 65 -0.46 17.47 7.73
N GLY A 66 -1.57 17.74 7.05
CA GLY A 66 -1.86 19.08 6.52
C GLY A 66 -1.86 20.11 7.65
N LEU A 67 -2.45 19.75 8.80
CA LEU A 67 -2.41 20.57 10.01
C LEU A 67 -1.00 20.72 10.57
N LEU A 68 -0.24 19.64 10.64
CA LEU A 68 1.14 19.66 11.14
C LEU A 68 2.05 20.51 10.25
N ALA A 69 1.96 20.35 8.93
CA ALA A 69 2.68 21.16 7.95
C ALA A 69 2.30 22.64 8.05
N LEU A 70 1.00 22.93 8.27
CA LEU A 70 0.53 24.29 8.52
C LEU A 70 1.20 24.87 9.76
N ILE A 71 1.20 24.15 10.89
CA ILE A 71 1.84 24.59 12.14
C ILE A 71 3.35 24.80 11.94
N LEU A 72 4.03 23.84 11.31
CA LEU A 72 5.48 23.92 11.07
C LEU A 72 5.84 25.10 10.17
N ALA A 73 4.98 25.49 9.23
CA ALA A 73 5.22 26.64 8.36
C ALA A 73 5.36 27.98 9.14
N TRP A 74 4.78 28.09 10.34
CA TRP A 74 4.87 29.29 11.18
C TRP A 74 6.11 29.31 12.09
N ILE A 75 6.82 28.19 12.26
CA ILE A 75 7.98 28.09 13.14
C ILE A 75 9.25 28.00 12.29
N PRO A 76 9.99 29.12 12.11
CA PRO A 76 11.26 29.11 11.38
C PRO A 76 12.26 28.14 12.02
N ALA A 77 13.12 27.53 11.19
CA ALA A 77 14.04 26.44 11.53
C ALA A 77 13.41 25.06 11.74
N VAL A 78 12.25 24.94 12.42
CA VAL A 78 11.55 23.65 12.58
C VAL A 78 10.90 23.21 11.26
N ASN A 79 10.49 24.17 10.42
CA ASN A 79 9.99 23.92 9.07
C ASN A 79 10.96 23.11 8.17
N LEU A 80 12.26 23.10 8.44
CA LEU A 80 13.23 22.27 7.71
C LEU A 80 13.02 20.76 7.92
N LEU A 81 12.35 20.36 9.01
CA LEU A 81 12.01 18.97 9.28
C LEU A 81 10.73 18.52 8.57
N ALA A 82 9.90 19.46 8.10
CA ALA A 82 8.62 19.14 7.48
C ALA A 82 8.77 18.21 6.25
N PRO A 83 9.68 18.47 5.28
CA PRO A 83 9.82 17.60 4.11
C PRO A 83 10.22 16.17 4.46
N TRP A 84 11.07 15.99 5.48
CA TRP A 84 11.50 14.66 5.93
C TRP A 84 10.35 13.88 6.57
N LEU A 85 9.54 14.55 7.38
CA LEU A 85 8.38 13.93 8.01
C LEU A 85 7.31 13.58 6.97
N MET A 86 7.08 14.47 5.99
CA MET A 86 6.22 14.22 4.84
C MET A 86 6.71 13.00 4.06
N PHE A 87 8.01 12.94 3.76
CA PHE A 87 8.59 11.84 3.00
C PHE A 87 8.46 10.50 3.73
N ALA A 88 8.80 10.46 5.03
CA ALA A 88 8.69 9.24 5.82
C ALA A 88 7.25 8.71 5.85
N LEU A 89 6.28 9.61 5.99
CA LEU A 89 4.89 9.21 5.99
C LEU A 89 4.37 8.88 4.58
N SER A 90 4.77 9.59 3.53
CA SER A 90 4.46 9.19 2.16
C SER A 90 4.97 7.78 1.90
N GLY A 91 6.16 7.45 2.40
CA GLY A 91 6.69 6.09 2.36
C GLY A 91 5.81 5.11 3.13
N TRP A 92 5.36 5.43 4.33
CA TRP A 92 4.43 4.59 5.07
C TRP A 92 3.11 4.32 4.32
N LEU A 93 2.49 5.36 3.76
CA LEU A 93 1.22 5.23 3.04
C LEU A 93 1.39 4.46 1.73
N LEU A 94 2.47 4.69 0.98
CA LEU A 94 2.78 3.92 -0.23
C LEU A 94 3.08 2.47 0.10
N ALA A 95 3.76 2.18 1.21
CA ALA A 95 3.97 0.81 1.64
C ALA A 95 2.63 0.12 1.91
N LEU A 96 1.74 0.73 2.69
CA LEU A 96 0.39 0.19 2.90
C LEU A 96 -0.37 0.00 1.59
N GLU A 97 -0.24 0.93 0.64
CA GLU A 97 -0.91 0.86 -0.67
C GLU A 97 -0.47 -0.36 -1.49
N TYR A 98 0.84 -0.58 -1.62
CA TYR A 98 1.37 -1.62 -2.51
C TYR A 98 1.45 -2.99 -1.84
N PHE A 99 1.60 -3.06 -0.52
CA PHE A 99 1.51 -4.33 0.23
C PHE A 99 0.07 -4.84 0.33
N ASP A 100 -0.94 -3.99 0.17
CA ASP A 100 -2.34 -4.42 0.13
C ASP A 100 -2.58 -5.46 -0.98
N TYR A 101 -1.96 -5.33 -2.16
CA TYR A 101 -2.19 -6.27 -3.27
C TYR A 101 -1.84 -7.74 -2.93
N PRO A 102 -0.60 -8.09 -2.52
CA PRO A 102 -0.29 -9.47 -2.15
C PRO A 102 -0.99 -9.92 -0.87
N LEU A 103 -1.20 -9.04 0.11
CA LEU A 103 -1.84 -9.41 1.38
C LEU A 103 -3.36 -9.63 1.24
N ALA A 104 -4.01 -8.88 0.36
CA ALA A 104 -5.42 -9.09 0.03
C ALA A 104 -5.65 -10.45 -0.65
N LEU A 105 -4.70 -10.96 -1.44
CA LEU A 105 -4.77 -12.33 -1.99
C LEU A 105 -4.78 -13.41 -0.90
N GLN A 106 -4.09 -13.15 0.21
CA GLN A 106 -4.12 -14.00 1.40
C GLN A 106 -5.37 -13.78 2.28
N GLY A 107 -6.30 -12.91 1.87
CA GLY A 107 -7.51 -12.61 2.63
C GLY A 107 -7.27 -11.72 3.86
N TRP A 108 -6.11 -11.06 3.96
CA TRP A 108 -5.83 -10.19 5.10
C TRP A 108 -6.64 -8.90 5.03
N ARG A 109 -7.32 -8.58 6.12
CA ARG A 109 -8.07 -7.33 6.27
C ARG A 109 -7.14 -6.15 6.51
N PHE A 110 -7.53 -4.94 6.08
CA PHE A 110 -6.74 -3.72 6.26
C PHE A 110 -6.15 -3.52 7.69
N PRO A 111 -6.88 -3.78 8.79
CA PRO A 111 -6.30 -3.68 10.14
C PRO A 111 -5.13 -4.64 10.39
N GLN A 112 -5.19 -5.87 9.87
CA GLN A 112 -4.15 -6.89 10.00
C GLN A 112 -2.92 -6.50 9.20
N GLN A 113 -3.11 -6.08 7.94
CA GLN A 113 -2.03 -5.58 7.09
C GLN A 113 -1.29 -4.43 7.77
N ARG A 114 -2.03 -3.44 8.29
CA ARG A 114 -1.45 -2.30 9.00
C ARG A 114 -0.65 -2.72 10.22
N GLN A 115 -1.17 -3.66 11.01
CA GLN A 115 -0.49 -4.14 12.22
C GLN A 115 0.80 -4.88 11.87
N ASN A 116 0.78 -5.71 10.82
CA ASN A 116 1.96 -6.40 10.32
C ASN A 116 3.05 -5.44 9.85
N LEU A 117 2.69 -4.47 8.99
CA LEU A 117 3.63 -3.46 8.53
C LEU A 117 4.13 -2.56 9.67
N ALA A 118 3.31 -2.33 10.70
CA ALA A 118 3.72 -1.52 11.85
C ALA A 118 4.80 -2.22 12.70
N GLY A 119 4.81 -3.55 12.74
CA GLY A 119 5.90 -4.35 13.33
C GLY A 119 7.24 -4.12 12.63
N GLN A 120 7.21 -3.79 11.34
CA GLN A 120 8.40 -3.59 10.49
C GLN A 120 8.42 -2.18 9.88
N ARG A 121 7.99 -1.18 10.66
CA ARG A 121 7.75 0.20 10.19
C ARG A 121 8.92 0.84 9.43
N PHE A 122 10.16 0.56 9.83
CA PHE A 122 11.33 1.14 9.16
C PHE A 122 11.56 0.52 7.78
N ALA A 123 11.36 -0.79 7.64
CA ALA A 123 11.42 -1.47 6.35
C ALA A 123 10.28 -0.99 5.44
N ALA A 124 9.07 -0.88 5.97
CA ALA A 124 7.92 -0.35 5.24
C ALA A 124 8.16 1.09 4.76
N ILE A 125 8.61 2.00 5.63
CA ILE A 125 8.93 3.38 5.27
C ILE A 125 10.07 3.43 4.24
N GLY A 126 11.10 2.59 4.37
CA GLY A 126 12.20 2.52 3.41
C GLY A 126 11.74 2.05 2.01
N TYR A 127 10.92 1.00 1.95
CA TYR A 127 10.31 0.50 0.72
C TYR A 127 9.45 1.58 0.05
N GLY A 128 8.48 2.15 0.78
CA GLY A 128 7.61 3.17 0.21
C GLY A 128 8.33 4.50 -0.06
N GLY A 129 9.37 4.82 0.69
CA GLY A 129 10.24 5.98 0.44
C GLY A 129 11.01 5.81 -0.87
N THR A 130 11.47 4.59 -1.18
CA THR A 130 12.09 4.27 -2.46
C THR A 130 11.09 4.50 -3.61
N ILE A 131 9.84 4.06 -3.44
CA ILE A 131 8.76 4.32 -4.41
C ILE A 131 8.53 5.83 -4.56
N ALA A 132 8.37 6.56 -3.45
CA ALA A 132 8.16 8.01 -3.46
C ALA A 132 9.29 8.74 -4.21
N PHE A 133 10.54 8.33 -4.00
CA PHE A 133 11.70 8.88 -4.66
C PHE A 133 11.67 8.67 -6.17
N PHE A 134 11.39 7.45 -6.64
CA PHE A 134 11.33 7.18 -8.08
C PHE A 134 10.08 7.77 -8.75
N LEU A 135 8.95 7.88 -8.05
CA LEU A 135 7.76 8.58 -8.55
C LEU A 135 8.02 10.06 -8.84
N ALA A 136 8.97 10.68 -8.13
CA ALA A 136 9.39 12.06 -8.38
C ALA A 136 10.10 12.24 -9.73
N ILE A 137 10.58 11.15 -10.35
CA ILE A 137 11.21 11.14 -11.67
C ILE A 137 10.14 10.82 -12.72
N PRO A 138 9.69 11.78 -13.55
CA PRO A 138 8.52 11.60 -14.43
C PRO A 138 8.65 10.42 -15.40
N VAL A 139 9.84 10.18 -15.92
CA VAL A 139 10.12 9.08 -16.88
C VAL A 139 10.02 7.71 -16.20
N MET A 140 10.35 7.62 -14.91
CA MET A 140 10.33 6.37 -14.16
C MET A 140 8.94 6.03 -13.62
N ASN A 141 8.08 7.03 -13.39
CA ASN A 141 6.78 6.86 -12.75
C ASN A 141 5.93 5.72 -13.35
N LEU A 142 5.95 5.56 -14.69
CA LEU A 142 5.25 4.48 -15.40
C LEU A 142 5.72 3.06 -15.01
N LEU A 143 7.01 2.89 -14.73
CA LEU A 143 7.62 1.60 -14.37
C LEU A 143 7.61 1.35 -12.86
N VAL A 144 7.47 2.42 -12.06
CA VAL A 144 7.54 2.33 -10.60
C VAL A 144 6.36 1.56 -10.03
N ILE A 145 5.15 1.76 -10.57
CA ILE A 145 3.94 1.06 -10.12
C ILE A 145 4.10 -0.47 -10.27
N PRO A 146 4.39 -1.03 -11.46
CA PRO A 146 4.56 -2.48 -11.58
C PRO A 146 5.76 -2.99 -10.78
N ALA A 147 6.87 -2.26 -10.72
CA ALA A 147 8.02 -2.64 -9.91
C ALA A 147 7.70 -2.69 -8.41
N ALA A 148 6.89 -1.74 -7.92
CA ALA A 148 6.43 -1.72 -6.54
C ALA A 148 5.58 -2.96 -6.23
N VAL A 149 4.58 -3.26 -7.07
CA VAL A 149 3.73 -4.45 -6.90
C VAL A 149 4.55 -5.75 -6.90
N ILE A 150 5.50 -5.89 -7.83
CA ILE A 150 6.42 -7.04 -7.89
C ILE A 150 7.22 -7.12 -6.59
N GLY A 151 7.84 -6.01 -6.15
CA GLY A 151 8.66 -5.96 -4.94
C GLY A 151 7.87 -6.30 -3.67
N ALA A 152 6.66 -5.77 -3.53
CA ALA A 152 5.77 -6.11 -2.41
C ALA A 152 5.38 -7.60 -2.43
N THR A 153 5.08 -8.13 -3.62
CA THR A 153 4.72 -9.55 -3.77
C THR A 153 5.90 -10.45 -3.40
N LEU A 154 7.11 -10.15 -3.88
CA LEU A 154 8.30 -10.92 -3.54
C LEU A 154 8.62 -10.89 -2.05
N TYR A 155 8.50 -9.71 -1.42
CA TYR A 155 8.66 -9.58 0.02
C TYR A 155 7.63 -10.42 0.78
N ALA A 156 6.37 -10.37 0.34
CA ALA A 156 5.29 -11.16 0.93
C ALA A 156 5.58 -12.67 0.83
N LEU A 157 6.04 -13.17 -0.31
CA LEU A 157 6.39 -14.58 -0.50
C LEU A 157 7.54 -15.05 0.40
N ASP A 158 8.52 -14.18 0.67
CA ASP A 158 9.69 -14.51 1.48
C ASP A 158 9.40 -14.46 2.99
N HIS A 159 8.46 -13.63 3.43
CA HIS A 159 8.19 -13.37 4.85
C HIS A 159 6.87 -13.95 5.36
N LEU A 160 5.99 -14.40 4.46
CA LEU A 160 4.74 -15.06 4.83
C LEU A 160 4.97 -16.56 4.62
N ASP A 161 4.99 -17.31 5.72
CA ASP A 161 5.13 -18.77 5.70
C ASP A 161 3.94 -19.39 4.94
N LEU A 162 4.09 -19.57 3.63
CA LEU A 162 3.16 -20.33 2.78
C LEU A 162 3.24 -21.85 3.05
N SER A 163 4.08 -22.26 3.99
CA SER A 163 4.45 -23.63 4.31
C SER A 163 3.44 -24.38 5.20
N GLU A 164 2.50 -23.68 5.86
CA GLU A 164 1.65 -24.27 6.92
C GLU A 164 0.19 -24.59 6.49
N GLU A 165 -0.24 -24.28 5.26
CA GLU A 165 -1.57 -24.70 4.75
C GLU A 165 -1.54 -25.99 3.93
N GLY A 166 -0.41 -26.71 3.91
CA GLY A 166 -0.22 -27.98 3.19
C GLY A 166 -0.37 -29.26 4.02
N HIS A 167 -0.57 -29.19 5.34
CA HIS A 167 -0.75 -30.37 6.18
C HIS A 167 -2.17 -30.41 6.76
N ALA A 168 -3.10 -30.95 5.98
CA ALA A 168 -4.30 -31.52 6.54
C ALA A 168 -3.90 -32.67 7.49
N PRO A 169 -4.34 -32.69 8.75
CA PRO A 169 -4.15 -33.86 9.60
C PRO A 169 -5.11 -34.95 9.13
N ASP A 170 -4.54 -36.08 8.69
CA ASP A 170 -5.23 -37.35 8.47
C ASP A 170 -5.83 -37.92 9.77
#